data_AF-A0A538SLD6-F1
#
_entry.id   AF-A0A538SLD6-F1
#
_cell.length_a   1.000
_cell.length_b   1.000
_cell.length_c   1.000
_cell.angle_alpha   90.00
_cell.angle_beta   90.00
_cell.angle_gamma   90.00
#
_symmetry.space_group_name_H-M   'P 1'
#
loop_
_entity.id
_entity.type
_entity.pdbx_description
1 polymer ?
#
loop_
_entity_poly.entity_id
_entity_poly.type
_entity_poly.pdbx_seq_one_letter_code
_entity_poly.pdbx_strand_id
1 'polypeptide(L)'
;TVVIQLAAMVGFAWSVRSSGSSQAVNALALITSGQYSVLFWGGAIVVGSVLPLLLGLVGLKRPSAGLTAVVSVLVLVGGFLVKTLIMAAGQV
;
A
#
# COMPACT_ATOMS: atom_id res chain seq x y z
N THR A 1 24.63 -5.37 27.95
CA THR A 1 23.83 -4.70 26.90
C THR A 1 23.34 -5.66 25.82
N VAL A 2 24.21 -6.54 25.28
CA VAL A 2 23.85 -7.51 24.21
C VAL A 2 22.79 -8.54 24.62
N VAL A 3 22.83 -9.05 25.86
CA VAL A 3 21.85 -10.03 26.37
C VAL A 3 20.42 -9.47 26.36
N ILE A 4 20.26 -8.18 26.69
CA ILE A 4 18.96 -7.49 26.68
C ILE A 4 18.45 -7.32 25.25
N GLN A 5 19.33 -6.96 24.30
CA GLN A 5 18.97 -6.88 22.88
C GLN A 5 18.52 -8.23 22.32
N LEU A 6 19.22 -9.32 22.65
CA LEU A 6 18.85 -10.66 22.19
C LEU A 6 17.50 -11.09 22.76
N ALA A 7 17.25 -10.84 24.05
CA ALA A 7 15.95 -11.10 24.67
C ALA A 7 14.82 -10.27 24.02
N ALA A 8 15.07 -8.99 23.75
CA ALA A 8 14.12 -8.11 23.06
C ALA A 8 13.84 -8.57 21.62
N MET A 9 14.86 -9.00 20.90
CA MET A 9 14.74 -9.47 19.52
C MET A 9 13.97 -10.79 19.43
N VAL A 10 14.20 -11.71 20.38
CA VAL A 10 13.45 -12.96 20.50
C VAL A 10 11.99 -12.68 20.85
N GLY A 11 11.73 -11.79 21.82
CA GLY A 11 10.37 -11.39 22.19
C GLY A 11 9.62 -10.73 21.04
N PHE A 12 10.30 -9.85 20.28
CA PHE A 12 9.74 -9.21 19.09
C PHE A 12 9.42 -10.24 18.00
N ALA A 13 10.36 -11.14 17.68
CA ALA A 13 10.14 -12.18 16.70
C ALA A 13 8.97 -13.12 17.09
N TRP A 14 8.81 -13.41 18.38
CA TRP A 14 7.70 -14.21 18.89
C TRP A 14 6.36 -13.48 18.80
N SER A 15 6.32 -12.19 19.12
CA SER A 15 5.15 -11.31 18.95
C SER A 15 4.71 -11.18 17.49
N VAL A 16 5.67 -11.01 16.57
CA VAL A 16 5.39 -10.96 15.12
C VAL A 16 4.82 -12.30 14.64
N ARG A 17 5.33 -13.42 15.14
CA ARG A 17 4.86 -14.76 14.76
C ARG A 17 3.47 -15.08 15.32
N SER A 18 3.15 -14.68 16.56
CA SER A 18 1.82 -14.87 17.15
C SER A 18 0.77 -13.94 16.55
N SER A 19 1.19 -12.79 16.01
CA SER A 19 0.33 -11.85 15.26
C SER A 19 0.12 -12.26 13.79
N GLY A 20 0.75 -13.35 13.36
CA GLY A 20 0.84 -13.77 11.97
C GLY A 20 -0.28 -14.73 11.56
N SER A 21 -1.49 -14.22 11.37
CA SER A 21 -2.43 -14.63 10.29
C SER A 21 -3.78 -13.97 10.47
N SER A 22 -4.33 -13.94 11.68
CA SER A 22 -5.64 -13.36 11.95
C SER A 22 -5.63 -11.83 11.96
N GLN A 23 -4.62 -11.18 12.58
CA GLN A 23 -4.49 -9.72 12.52
C GLN A 23 -4.24 -9.23 11.09
N ALA A 24 -3.39 -9.93 10.32
CA ALA A 24 -3.13 -9.59 8.93
C ALA A 24 -4.38 -9.72 8.05
N VAL A 25 -5.17 -10.79 8.23
CA VAL A 25 -6.45 -10.97 7.52
C VAL A 25 -7.46 -9.90 7.91
N ASN A 26 -7.52 -9.50 9.18
CA ASN A 26 -8.42 -8.44 9.65
C ASN A 26 -8.01 -7.06 9.10
N ALA A 27 -6.71 -6.72 9.15
CA ALA A 27 -6.18 -5.51 8.53
C ALA A 27 -6.46 -5.47 7.02
N LEU A 28 -6.32 -6.60 6.33
CA LEU A 28 -6.67 -6.73 4.93
C LEU A 28 -8.18 -6.52 4.69
N ALA A 29 -9.02 -7.06 5.57
CA ALA A 29 -10.47 -6.86 5.49
C ALA A 29 -10.84 -5.38 5.70
N LEU A 30 -10.17 -4.68 6.61
CA LEU A 30 -10.35 -3.23 6.82
C LEU A 30 -9.95 -2.40 5.60
N ILE A 31 -8.88 -2.80 4.90
CA ILE A 31 -8.41 -2.16 3.66
C ILE A 31 -9.32 -2.45 2.47
N THR A 32 -9.77 -3.69 2.29
CA THR A 32 -10.48 -4.12 1.08
C THR A 32 -12.00 -3.99 1.16
N SER A 33 -12.56 -4.12 2.35
CA SER A 33 -14.02 -4.15 2.59
C SER A 33 -14.48 -3.27 3.76
N GLY A 34 -13.56 -2.74 4.56
CA GLY A 34 -13.87 -1.88 5.71
C GLY A 34 -13.77 -0.40 5.39
N GLN A 35 -13.46 0.38 6.43
CA GLN A 35 -13.43 1.85 6.40
C GLN A 35 -12.48 2.44 5.35
N TYR A 36 -11.45 1.69 4.94
CA TYR A 36 -10.45 2.15 3.98
C TYR A 36 -10.71 1.66 2.55
N SER A 37 -11.79 0.91 2.31
CA SER A 37 -12.09 0.29 1.01
C SER A 37 -12.20 1.29 -0.14
N VAL A 38 -12.85 2.43 0.06
CA VAL A 38 -13.00 3.46 -0.98
C VAL A 38 -11.64 4.06 -1.36
N LEU A 39 -10.80 4.34 -0.36
CA LEU A 39 -9.43 4.85 -0.56
C LEU A 39 -8.54 3.81 -1.24
N PHE A 40 -8.71 2.53 -0.92
CA PHE A 40 -7.98 1.44 -1.55
C PHE A 40 -8.41 1.23 -3.01
N TRP A 41 -9.68 0.95 -3.25
CA TRP A 41 -10.19 0.63 -4.59
C TRP A 41 -10.18 1.84 -5.52
N GLY A 42 -10.72 2.98 -5.07
CA GLY A 42 -10.77 4.18 -5.87
C GLY A 42 -9.40 4.85 -6.00
N GLY A 43 -8.70 5.01 -4.88
CA GLY A 43 -7.43 5.73 -4.84
C GLY A 43 -6.25 4.86 -5.30
N ALA A 44 -5.90 3.85 -4.53
CA ALA A 44 -4.70 3.05 -4.82
C ALA A 44 -4.82 2.24 -6.12
N ILE A 45 -5.95 1.56 -6.33
CA ILE A 45 -6.14 0.67 -7.48
C ILE A 45 -6.53 1.47 -8.73
N VAL A 46 -7.65 2.19 -8.71
CA VAL A 46 -8.14 2.88 -9.91
C VAL A 46 -7.24 4.06 -10.30
N VAL A 47 -7.03 5.02 -9.40
CA VAL A 47 -6.21 6.21 -9.68
C VAL A 47 -4.72 5.87 -9.75
N GLY A 48 -4.23 4.99 -8.87
CA GLY A 48 -2.82 4.66 -8.77
C GLY A 48 -2.29 3.64 -9.78
N SER A 49 -3.15 2.78 -10.34
CA SER A 49 -2.74 1.67 -11.20
C SER A 49 -3.50 1.62 -12.53
N VAL A 50 -4.83 1.50 -12.49
CA VAL A 50 -5.64 1.30 -13.72
C VAL A 50 -5.56 2.51 -14.64
N LEU A 51 -5.80 3.70 -14.11
CA LEU A 51 -5.78 4.94 -14.87
C LEU A 51 -4.41 5.25 -15.51
N PRO A 52 -3.27 5.18 -14.79
CA PRO A 52 -1.97 5.40 -15.41
C PRO A 52 -1.61 4.33 -16.45
N LEU A 53 -2.05 3.08 -16.28
CA LEU A 53 -1.86 2.04 -17.32
C LEU A 53 -2.65 2.38 -18.59
N LEU A 54 -3.92 2.76 -18.48
CA LEU A 54 -4.73 3.16 -19.63
C LEU A 54 -4.13 4.40 -20.33
N LEU A 55 -3.72 5.41 -19.57
CA LEU A 55 -3.08 6.61 -20.08
C LEU A 55 -1.71 6.31 -20.72
N GLY A 56 -0.92 5.40 -20.14
CA GLY A 56 0.34 4.94 -20.70
C GLY A 56 0.16 4.23 -22.04
N LEU A 57 -0.89 3.40 -22.18
CA LEU A 57 -1.24 2.75 -23.45
C LEU A 57 -1.60 3.76 -24.54
N VAL A 58 -2.30 4.83 -24.19
CA VAL A 58 -2.58 5.95 -25.12
C VAL A 58 -1.29 6.70 -25.45
N GLY A 59 -0.43 6.93 -24.47
CA GLY A 59 0.85 7.61 -24.62
C GLY A 59 1.85 6.89 -25.53
N LEU A 60 1.78 5.56 -25.62
CA LEU A 60 2.57 4.77 -26.59
C LEU A 60 2.23 5.15 -28.05
N LYS A 61 0.96 5.48 -28.32
CA LYS A 61 0.52 5.89 -29.67
C LYS A 61 0.73 7.39 -29.90
N ARG A 62 0.70 8.20 -28.84
CA ARG A 62 0.83 9.67 -28.90
C ARG A 62 1.74 10.15 -27.76
N PRO A 63 3.07 10.14 -27.97
CA PRO A 63 4.01 10.54 -26.93
C PRO A 63 3.81 12.02 -26.58
N SER A 64 3.70 12.30 -25.28
CA SER A 64 3.46 13.63 -24.73
C SER A 64 4.15 13.75 -23.37
N ALA A 65 5.00 14.76 -23.20
CA ALA A 65 5.69 15.00 -21.93
C ALA A 65 4.70 15.29 -20.79
N GLY A 66 3.61 16.02 -21.09
CA GLY A 66 2.55 16.29 -20.12
C GLY A 66 1.81 15.02 -19.69
N LEU A 67 1.53 14.12 -20.63
CA LEU A 67 0.90 12.84 -20.32
C LEU A 67 1.81 11.95 -19.46
N THR A 68 3.10 11.90 -19.78
CA THR A 68 4.10 11.18 -18.98
C THR A 68 4.19 11.73 -17.56
N ALA A 69 4.16 13.06 -17.39
CA ALA A 69 4.16 13.69 -16.08
C ALA A 69 2.90 13.33 -15.27
N VAL A 70 1.71 13.41 -15.88
CA VAL A 70 0.44 13.04 -15.23
C VAL A 70 0.44 11.57 -14.81
N VAL A 71 0.86 10.66 -15.70
CA VAL A 71 0.98 9.23 -15.41
C VAL A 71 1.92 9.00 -14.23
N SER A 72 3.07 9.69 -14.20
CA SER A 72 4.04 9.57 -13.11
C SER A 72 3.46 10.02 -11.78
N VAL A 73 2.75 11.15 -11.76
CA VAL A 73 2.07 11.66 -10.55
C VAL A 73 1.00 10.68 -10.06
N LEU A 74 0.18 10.13 -10.95
CA LEU A 74 -0.84 9.13 -10.59
C LEU A 74 -0.22 7.91 -9.92
N VAL A 75 0.86 7.37 -10.48
CA VAL A 75 1.58 6.23 -9.90
C VAL A 75 2.14 6.56 -8.52
N LEU A 76 2.72 7.76 -8.35
CA LEU A 76 3.25 8.21 -7.06
C LEU A 76 2.14 8.37 -6.01
N VAL A 77 1.01 8.97 -6.38
CA VAL A 77 -0.16 9.10 -5.51
C VAL A 77 -0.69 7.72 -5.10
N GLY A 78 -0.79 6.79 -6.06
CA GLY A 78 -1.15 5.40 -5.81
C GLY A 78 -0.24 4.72 -4.80
N GLY A 79 1.07 4.77 -5.02
CA GLY A 79 2.07 4.19 -4.11
C GLY A 79 2.04 4.82 -2.72
N PHE A 80 1.84 6.13 -2.64
CA PHE A 80 1.68 6.83 -1.36
C PHE A 80 0.42 6.40 -0.61
N LEU A 81 -0.70 6.24 -1.31
CA LEU A 81 -1.95 5.74 -0.72
C LEU A 81 -1.79 4.33 -0.18
N VAL A 82 -1.18 3.41 -0.95
CA VAL A 82 -0.89 2.04 -0.47
C VAL A 82 -0.09 2.08 0.83
N LYS A 83 1.00 2.87 0.87
CA LYS A 83 1.84 2.97 2.08
C LYS A 83 1.07 3.55 3.27
N THR A 84 0.23 4.55 3.02
CA THR A 84 -0.62 5.17 4.06
C THR A 84 -1.63 4.18 4.61
N LEU A 85 -2.28 3.41 3.74
CA LEU A 85 -3.26 2.39 4.10
C LEU A 85 -2.63 1.25 4.92
N ILE A 86 -1.44 0.79 4.54
CA ILE A 86 -0.70 -0.23 5.30
C ILE A 86 -0.34 0.30 6.70
N MET A 87 0.14 1.55 6.81
CA MET A 87 0.46 2.14 8.11
C MET A 87 -0.78 2.29 8.98
N ALA A 88 -1.89 2.79 8.41
CA ALA A 88 -3.15 2.97 9.13
C ALA A 88 -3.76 1.63 9.58
N ALA A 89 -3.77 0.62 8.71
CA ALA A 89 -4.28 -0.71 9.02
C ALA A 89 -3.32 -1.53 9.92
N GLY A 90 -2.07 -1.12 10.06
CA GLY A 90 -1.12 -1.71 11.02
C GLY A 90 -1.22 -1.10 12.43
N GLN A 91 -1.96 -0.01 12.60
CA GLN A 91 -2.18 0.66 13.89
C GLN A 91 -3.49 0.23 14.59
N VAL A 92 -4.31 -0.58 13.92
CA VAL A 92 -5.57 -1.15 14.42
C VAL A 92 -5.37 -2.59 14.87
#